data_AF-A0A4R2RTV2-F1
#
_entry.id   AF-A0A4R2RTV2-F1
#
_cell.length_a   1.000
_cell.length_b   1.000
_cell.length_c   1.000
_cell.angle_alpha   90.00
_cell.angle_beta   90.00
_cell.angle_gamma   90.00
#
_symmetry.space_group_name_H-M   'P 1'
#
loop_
_entity.id
_entity.type
_entity.pdbx_description
1 polymer ?
#
loop_
_entity_poly.entity_id
_entity_poly.type
_entity_poly.pdbx_seq_one_letter_code
_entity_poly.pdbx_strand_id
1 'polypeptide(L)' 'MADNPEFYRARADEERRNGDAALLDNVRDRCRRAEKAWDEMASRAERTQVLRAAREAAPPGGERMNMMNVMVAAE' A
#
# COMPACT_ATOMS: atom_id res chain seq x y z
N MET A 1 -16.20 0.28 1.01
CA MET A 1 -15.19 -0.47 1.80
C MET A 1 -13.95 0.41 1.86
N ALA A 2 -13.49 0.78 3.06
CA ALA A 2 -12.20 1.47 3.17
C ALA A 2 -11.08 0.46 2.89
N ASP A 3 -10.09 0.84 2.08
CA ASP A 3 -8.88 0.04 1.87
C ASP A 3 -8.15 -0.11 3.21
N ASN A 4 -8.25 -1.31 3.81
CA ASN A 4 -7.66 -1.63 5.12
C ASN A 4 -6.43 -2.54 4.93
N PRO A 5 -5.21 -2.00 5.07
CA PRO A 5 -3.97 -2.76 4.94
C PRO A 5 -3.94 -4.01 5.80
N GLU A 6 -4.36 -3.92 7.06
CA GLU A 6 -4.31 -5.03 8.01
C GLU A 6 -5.18 -6.20 7.57
N PHE A 7 -6.35 -5.89 6.99
CA PHE A 7 -7.23 -6.92 6.43
C PHE A 7 -6.56 -7.61 5.23
N TYR A 8 -5.93 -6.85 4.34
CA TYR A 8 -5.22 -7.43 3.20
C TYR A 8 -4.01 -8.26 3.62
N ARG A 9 -3.25 -7.82 4.63
CA ARG A 9 -2.15 -8.61 5.21
C ARG A 9 -2.66 -9.91 5.81
N ALA A 10 -3.74 -9.87 6.59
CA ALA A 10 -4.34 -11.08 7.15
C ALA A 10 -4.76 -12.09 6.06
N ARG A 11 -5.26 -11.60 4.92
CA ARG A 11 -5.60 -12.46 3.77
C ARG A 11 -4.36 -13.01 3.05
N ALA A 12 -3.31 -12.22 2.90
CA ALA A 12 -2.04 -12.70 2.36
C ALA A 12 -1.47 -13.83 3.22
N ASP A 13 -1.48 -13.64 4.54
CA ASP A 13 -1.05 -14.65 5.53
C ASP A 13 -1.88 -15.92 5.49
N GLU A 14 -3.20 -15.80 5.34
CA GLU A 14 -4.11 -16.94 5.18
C GLU A 14 -3.78 -17.75 3.92
N GLU A 15 -3.61 -17.08 2.77
CA GLU A 15 -3.27 -17.76 1.52
C GLU A 15 -1.88 -18.38 1.54
N ARG A 16 -0.89 -17.75 2.21
CA ARG A 16 0.42 -18.36 2.42
C ARG A 16 0.30 -19.68 3.18
N ARG A 17 -0.41 -19.69 4.31
CA ARG A 17 -0.66 -20.91 5.12
C ARG A 17 -1.41 -21.98 4.31
N ASN A 18 -2.39 -21.57 3.49
CA ASN A 18 -3.10 -22.49 2.61
C ASN A 18 -2.17 -23.11 1.56
N GLY A 19 -1.26 -22.32 0.97
CA GLY A 19 -0.27 -22.80 0.02
C GLY A 19 0.76 -23.74 0.65
N ASP A 20 1.18 -23.47 1.88
CA ASP A 20 2.11 -24.31 2.64
C ASP A 20 1.47 -25.67 3.01
N ALA A 21 0.17 -25.67 3.34
CA ALA A 21 -0.60 -26.88 3.62
C ALA A 21 -1.03 -27.66 2.34
N ALA A 22 -0.92 -27.05 1.16
CA ALA A 22 -1.39 -27.66 -0.08
C ALA A 22 -0.51 -28.84 -0.51
N LEU A 23 -1.15 -29.98 -0.75
CA LEU A 23 -0.53 -31.20 -1.26
C LEU A 23 -0.38 -31.20 -2.79
N LEU A 24 -1.23 -30.46 -3.48
CA LEU A 24 -1.23 -30.35 -4.94
C LEU A 24 -0.55 -29.05 -5.37
N ASP A 25 0.38 -29.13 -6.31
CA ASP A 25 1.15 -27.97 -6.77
C ASP A 25 0.26 -26.89 -7.40
N ASN A 26 -0.78 -27.29 -8.14
CA ASN A 26 -1.72 -26.34 -8.74
C ASN A 26 -2.49 -25.51 -7.68
N VAL A 27 -2.77 -26.10 -6.51
CA VAL A 27 -3.40 -25.40 -5.38
C VAL A 27 -2.38 -24.47 -4.73
N ARG A 28 -1.16 -24.95 -4.49
CA ARG A 28 -0.06 -24.13 -3.96
C ARG A 28 0.20 -22.89 -4.82
N ASP A 29 0.26 -23.06 -6.14
CA ASP A 29 0.50 -21.96 -7.08
C ASP A 29 -0.66 -20.96 -7.09
N ARG A 30 -1.91 -21.44 -6.98
CA ARG A 30 -3.08 -20.55 -6.85
C ARG A 30 -2.98 -19.72 -5.57
N CYS A 31 -2.68 -20.34 -4.44
CA CYS A 31 -2.53 -19.67 -3.15
C CYS A 31 -1.40 -18.64 -3.18
N ARG A 32 -0.23 -18.98 -3.75
CA ARG A 32 0.88 -18.02 -3.92
C ARG A 32 0.51 -16.80 -4.77
N ARG A 33 -0.26 -16.99 -5.85
CA ARG A 33 -0.77 -15.86 -6.65
C ARG A 33 -1.77 -15.00 -5.86
N ALA A 34 -2.63 -15.63 -5.06
CA ALA A 34 -3.58 -14.92 -4.22
C ALA A 34 -2.87 -14.13 -3.10
N GLU A 35 -1.93 -14.75 -2.39
CA GLU A 35 -1.03 -14.11 -1.42
C GLU A 35 -0.41 -12.84 -2.01
N LYS A 36 0.23 -12.97 -3.18
CA LYS A 36 0.86 -11.83 -3.86
C LYS A 36 -0.14 -10.70 -4.16
N ALA A 37 -1.33 -11.04 -4.66
CA ALA A 37 -2.36 -10.04 -4.96
C ALA A 37 -2.85 -9.31 -3.69
N TRP A 38 -3.00 -10.04 -2.58
CA TRP A 38 -3.35 -9.44 -1.29
C TRP A 38 -2.25 -8.52 -0.76
N ASP A 39 -0.98 -8.92 -0.86
CA ASP A 39 0.16 -8.09 -0.46
C ASP A 39 0.31 -6.81 -1.30
N GLU A 40 0.04 -6.89 -2.61
CA GLU A 40 0.04 -5.72 -3.49
C GLU A 40 -1.06 -4.72 -3.10
N MET A 41 -2.25 -5.22 -2.74
CA MET A 41 -3.34 -4.39 -2.22
C MET A 41 -3.01 -3.75 -0.87
N ALA A 42 -2.42 -4.52 0.06
CA ALA A 42 -1.95 -4.00 1.34
C ALA A 42 -0.96 -2.85 1.13
N SER A 43 0.07 -3.08 0.30
CA SER A 43 1.10 -2.09 0.00
C SER A 43 0.53 -0.84 -0.68
N ARG A 44 -0.48 -0.97 -1.54
CA ARG A 44 -1.19 0.17 -2.14
C ARG A 44 -1.99 0.95 -1.10
N ALA A 45 -2.68 0.25 -0.21
CA ALA A 45 -3.47 0.86 0.86
C ALA A 45 -2.58 1.63 1.84
N GLU A 46 -1.46 1.03 2.27
CA GLU A 46 -0.45 1.67 3.14
C GLU A 46 0.06 2.96 2.52
N ARG A 47 0.52 2.92 1.26
CA ARG A 47 0.99 4.12 0.54
C ARG A 47 -0.08 5.21 0.48
N THR A 48 -1.33 4.83 0.23
CA THR A 48 -2.44 5.78 0.14
C THR A 48 -2.70 6.45 1.50
N GLN A 49 -2.63 5.68 2.59
CA GLN A 49 -2.78 6.22 3.94
C GLN A 49 -1.63 7.17 4.31
N VAL A 50 -0.39 6.79 4.01
CA VAL A 50 0.79 7.65 4.23
C VAL A 50 0.67 8.97 3.46
N LEU A 51 0.31 8.91 2.18
CA LEU A 51 0.14 10.10 1.35
C LEU A 51 -1.00 11.00 1.86
N ARG A 52 -2.10 10.40 2.35
CA ARG A 52 -3.19 11.15 2.96
C ARG A 52 -2.72 11.84 4.25
N ALA A 53 -2.09 11.11 5.16
CA ALA A 53 -1.56 11.67 6.41
C ALA A 53 -0.54 12.80 6.15
N ALA A 54 0.32 12.64 5.15
CA ALA A 54 1.27 13.68 4.76
C ALA A 54 0.58 14.96 4.24
N ARG A 55 -0.49 14.82 3.45
CA ARG A 55 -1.31 15.95 2.98
C ARG A 55 -2.05 16.64 4.11
N GLU A 56 -2.58 15.87 5.07
CA GLU A 56 -3.29 16.40 6.23
C GLU A 56 -2.35 17.10 7.23
N ALA A 57 -1.12 16.62 7.35
CA ALA A 57 -0.07 17.25 8.17
C ALA A 57 0.55 18.49 7.50
N ALA A 58 0.41 18.65 6.18
CA ALA A 58 0.93 19.81 5.49
C ALA A 58 0.11 21.05 5.89
N PRO A 59 0.77 22.15 6.34
CA PRO A 59 0.06 23.38 6.65
C PRO A 59 -0.60 23.92 5.37
N PRO A 60 -1.83 24.46 5.44
CA PRO A 60 -2.49 25.08 4.30
C PRO A 60 -1.62 26.25 3.81
N GLY A 61 -0.94 26.05 2.67
CA GLY A 61 0.01 27.02 2.10
C GLY A 61 1.44 26.52 1.85
N GLY A 62 1.81 25.31 2.32
CA GLY A 62 3.16 24.76 2.09
C GLY A 62 3.53 24.62 0.60
N GLU A 63 2.55 24.31 -0.24
CA GLU A 63 2.72 24.19 -1.70
C GLU A 63 2.91 25.56 -2.38
N ARG A 64 2.30 26.62 -1.82
CA ARG A 64 2.49 28.01 -2.29
C ARG A 64 3.86 28.55 -1.89
N MET A 65 4.34 28.23 -0.68
CA MET A 65 5.67 28.64 -0.20
C MET A 65 6.81 27.92 -0.95
N ASN A 66 6.64 26.64 -1.26
CA ASN A 66 7.63 25.87 -2.03
C ASN A 66 7.77 26.41 -3.46
N MET A 67 6.66 26.75 -4.12
CA MET A 67 6.67 27.35 -5.46
C MET A 67 7.30 28.75 -5.46
N MET A 68 7.09 29.54 -4.39
CA MET A 68 7.69 30.87 -4.23
C MET A 68 9.20 30.80 -3.99
N ASN A 69 9.69 29.82 -3.23
CA ASN A 69 11.13 29.59 -3.03
C ASN A 69 11.86 29.15 -4.31
N VAL A 70 11.23 28.30 -5.13
CA VAL A 70 11.82 27.87 -6.42
C VAL A 70 11.93 29.04 -7.40
N MET A 71 10.96 29.97 -7.38
CA MET A 71 10.96 31.14 -8.24
C MET A 71 12.00 32.19 -7.83
N VAL A 72 12.27 32.34 -6.51
CA VAL A 72 13.31 33.25 -5.99
C VAL A 72 14.72 32.70 -6.19
N ALA A 73 14.92 31.38 -6.23
CA ALA A 73 16.23 30.77 -6.44
C ALA A 73 16.68 30.74 -7.92
N ALA A 74 15.83 31.21 -8.85
CA ALA A 74 16.09 31.22 -10.29
C ALA A 74 16.58 32.60 -10.82
N GLU A 75 16.76 33.58 -9.94
CA GLU A 75 17.43 34.87 -10.21
C GLU A 75 18.89 34.85 -9.74
#